data_AF-A0A6A6XH58-F1
#
_entry.id   AF-A0A6A6XH58-F1
#
_cell.length_a   1.000
_cell.length_b   1.000
_cell.length_c   1.000
_cell.angle_alpha   90.00
_cell.angle_beta   90.00
_cell.angle_gamma   90.00
#
_symmetry.space_group_name_H-M   'P 1'
#
loop_
_entity.id
_entity.type
_entity.pdbx_description
1 polymer ?
#
loop_
_entity_poly.entity_id
_entity_poly.type
_entity_poly.pdbx_seq_one_letter_code
_entity_poly.pdbx_strand_id
1 'polypeptide(L)'
;MEAQTSPTSSILRSRLAELTELQKHLATQPYSIVLHLKLAKSYKYLGYPDLAVGDAYKALLLIDEVLEELEYYEMALDAAKADITSFRAHEIASRRPDYHVSEHVECCCISLVDDDEAEAIDDVEAVTWAKTCWSKTAYDILVEGLIDCGCFRSAFDYNTRALKAFPYMPSFETYRETITLKLRTYFKSTGENFDTIDVLDYPDKGLVRRELYPWNEYEPDRFSPESIQFLNKEMTSVAPKLEVKVANLPLLSRKDEISSASSFPTQQVHHVKQLGVFAKQDIPPGEQILQEKSLLTAISRLHETYCDACVATLPASTDAEVDSKEGGTTIACEDCDEVFFCSTDCHDLAQAQYHSAICGVSLEQKVPANEASDYLYSLLLIRTLALAEAQEVHPLMLKEVRYIWGDYHDYLGINLHRTWNADSRGQLIDPFASVPHTLPFSFSNNILTPLNILEKMDVNIFEHSHRYDTWIFNTLYGKIRGTASAKQGLDFKPEIAAVHPMWCLTNHSCDPNVSWEWQGSIKFWTREKLVDWKGRDPKLQPGILEGEEVFSHYCDIRLPVKERREWAVGALGGDCMCTRCIWEEADGDREKGVAE
;
A
#
# COMPACT_ATOMS: atom_id res chain seq x y z
N MET A 1 -11.83 29.36 -25.59
CA MET A 1 -10.54 29.88 -25.10
C MET A 1 -9.82 28.70 -24.49
N GLU A 2 -8.92 28.09 -25.26
CA GLU A 2 -8.07 27.00 -24.76
C GLU A 2 -7.16 27.57 -23.65
N ALA A 3 -7.22 26.97 -22.46
CA ALA A 3 -6.34 27.35 -21.37
C ALA A 3 -4.91 27.04 -21.78
N GLN A 4 -4.04 28.05 -21.84
CA GLN A 4 -2.59 27.86 -22.04
C GLN A 4 -2.08 26.92 -20.94
N THR A 5 -1.68 25.71 -21.33
CA THR A 5 -1.13 24.72 -20.41
C THR A 5 0.24 25.17 -19.94
N SER A 6 0.49 25.16 -18.62
CA SER A 6 1.78 25.56 -18.05
C SER A 6 2.91 24.67 -18.60
N PRO A 7 4.15 25.18 -18.72
CA PRO A 7 5.31 24.39 -19.17
C PRO A 7 5.49 23.09 -18.38
N THR A 8 5.33 23.17 -17.05
CA THR A 8 5.38 22.03 -16.11
C THR A 8 4.34 20.95 -16.43
N SER A 9 3.10 21.35 -16.76
CA SER A 9 2.03 20.42 -17.17
C SER A 9 2.32 19.72 -18.50
N SER A 10 3.07 20.35 -19.41
CA SER A 10 3.52 19.72 -20.66
C SER A 10 4.59 18.67 -20.41
N ILE A 11 5.57 18.96 -19.54
CA ILE A 11 6.64 18.02 -19.17
C ILE A 11 6.06 16.77 -18.52
N LEU A 12 5.18 16.94 -17.54
CA LEU A 12 4.51 15.83 -16.86
C LEU A 12 3.77 14.91 -17.85
N ARG A 13 2.99 15.48 -18.77
CA ARG A 13 2.27 14.69 -19.80
C ARG A 13 3.22 13.91 -20.70
N SER A 14 4.35 14.51 -21.09
CA SER A 14 5.37 13.83 -21.89
C SER A 14 5.97 12.65 -21.15
N ARG A 15 6.32 12.82 -19.86
CA ARG A 15 6.89 11.74 -19.04
C ARG A 15 5.93 10.60 -18.77
N LEU A 16 4.64 10.92 -18.56
CA LEU A 16 3.60 9.90 -18.41
C LEU A 16 3.43 9.10 -19.71
N ALA A 17 3.42 9.76 -20.87
CA ALA A 17 3.32 9.08 -22.15
C ALA A 17 4.52 8.14 -22.41
N GLU A 18 5.74 8.58 -22.07
CA GLU A 18 6.94 7.75 -22.15
C GLU A 18 6.86 6.53 -21.22
N LEU A 19 6.46 6.74 -19.96
CA LEU A 19 6.28 5.65 -18.99
C LEU A 19 5.27 4.62 -19.52
N THR A 20 4.11 5.06 -20.01
CA THR A 20 3.09 4.17 -20.55
C THR A 20 3.61 3.34 -21.71
N GLU A 21 4.47 3.89 -22.55
CA GLU A 21 5.07 3.15 -23.66
C GLU A 21 6.07 2.09 -23.18
N LEU A 22 6.87 2.41 -22.17
CA LEU A 22 7.77 1.43 -21.53
C LEU A 22 6.98 0.28 -20.87
N GLN A 23 5.89 0.60 -20.16
CA GLN A 23 5.02 -0.40 -19.53
C GLN A 23 4.41 -1.37 -20.56
N LYS A 24 4.03 -0.88 -21.75
CA LYS A 24 3.55 -1.75 -22.84
C LYS A 24 4.62 -2.69 -23.37
N HIS A 25 5.85 -2.21 -23.55
CA HIS A 25 6.95 -3.06 -23.98
C HIS A 25 7.24 -4.18 -22.97
N LEU A 26 7.06 -3.90 -21.66
CA LEU A 26 7.35 -4.86 -20.60
C LEU A 26 6.51 -6.13 -20.72
N ALA A 27 5.25 -6.00 -21.17
CA ALA A 27 4.38 -7.15 -21.43
C ALA A 27 4.93 -8.13 -22.47
N THR A 28 5.80 -7.66 -23.38
CA THR A 28 6.42 -8.49 -24.43
C THR A 28 7.90 -8.79 -24.19
N GLN A 29 8.53 -8.07 -23.26
CA GLN A 29 9.95 -8.16 -22.95
C GLN A 29 10.18 -8.17 -21.42
N PRO A 30 9.56 -9.11 -20.68
CA PRO A 30 9.56 -9.08 -19.21
C PRO A 30 10.93 -9.32 -18.59
N TYR A 31 11.86 -9.94 -19.32
CA TYR A 31 13.22 -10.23 -18.86
C TYR A 31 14.27 -9.19 -19.30
N SER A 32 13.86 -8.10 -19.96
CA SER A 32 14.80 -7.05 -20.42
C SER A 32 15.30 -6.23 -19.23
N ILE A 33 16.58 -6.41 -18.90
CA ILE A 33 17.28 -5.66 -17.85
C ILE A 33 17.24 -4.16 -18.18
N VAL A 34 17.49 -3.79 -19.44
CA VAL A 34 17.49 -2.39 -19.88
C VAL A 34 16.10 -1.76 -19.76
N LEU A 35 15.03 -2.52 -20.04
CA LEU A 35 13.67 -2.01 -19.93
C LEU A 35 13.28 -1.71 -18.48
N HIS A 36 13.60 -2.60 -17.54
CA HIS A 36 13.41 -2.34 -16.11
C HIS A 36 14.21 -1.11 -15.64
N LEU A 37 15.47 -0.96 -16.07
CA LEU A 37 16.26 0.23 -15.74
C LEU A 37 15.67 1.53 -16.31
N LYS A 38 15.09 1.48 -17.51
CA LYS A 38 14.38 2.62 -18.11
C LYS A 38 13.11 2.95 -17.33
N LEU A 39 12.31 1.95 -16.96
CA LEU A 39 11.12 2.14 -16.10
C LEU A 39 11.50 2.78 -14.77
N ALA A 40 12.55 2.27 -14.11
CA ALA A 40 13.05 2.81 -12.85
C ALA A 40 13.42 4.30 -12.97
N LYS A 41 14.14 4.68 -14.05
CA LYS A 41 14.46 6.09 -14.34
C LYS A 41 13.21 6.92 -14.61
N SER A 42 12.25 6.42 -15.39
CA SER A 42 11.00 7.13 -15.70
C SER A 42 10.16 7.37 -14.44
N TYR A 43 10.05 6.40 -13.55
CA TYR A 43 9.39 6.57 -12.25
C TYR A 43 10.09 7.63 -11.39
N LYS A 44 11.42 7.58 -11.30
CA LYS A 44 12.21 8.60 -10.60
C LYS A 44 11.95 10.00 -11.16
N TYR A 45 11.94 10.17 -12.47
CA TYR A 45 11.65 11.47 -13.11
C TYR A 45 10.20 11.94 -12.97
N LEU A 46 9.27 11.06 -12.60
CA LEU A 46 7.90 11.40 -12.26
C LEU A 46 7.69 11.69 -10.77
N GLY A 47 8.73 11.51 -9.95
CA GLY A 47 8.67 11.71 -8.50
C GLY A 47 8.07 10.52 -7.77
N TYR A 48 8.40 9.30 -8.22
CA TYR A 48 8.04 8.02 -7.60
C TYR A 48 9.29 7.20 -7.27
N PRO A 49 10.11 7.62 -6.29
CA PRO A 49 11.31 6.89 -5.92
C PRO A 49 10.99 5.47 -5.40
N ASP A 50 9.81 5.26 -4.80
CA ASP A 50 9.31 3.95 -4.37
C ASP A 50 9.17 2.96 -5.54
N LEU A 51 8.59 3.41 -6.65
CA LEU A 51 8.42 2.58 -7.83
C LEU A 51 9.74 2.38 -8.56
N ALA A 52 10.60 3.41 -8.57
CA ALA A 52 11.94 3.32 -9.13
C ALA A 52 12.79 2.25 -8.42
N VAL A 53 12.70 2.17 -7.09
CA VAL A 53 13.35 1.12 -6.28
C VAL A 53 12.84 -0.27 -6.66
N GLY A 54 11.53 -0.42 -6.93
CA GLY A 54 10.92 -1.68 -7.35
C GLY A 54 11.52 -2.23 -8.65
N ASP A 55 11.54 -1.42 -9.71
CA ASP A 55 12.11 -1.83 -11.00
C ASP A 55 13.64 -1.95 -10.98
N ALA A 56 14.34 -1.08 -10.23
CA ALA A 56 15.78 -1.23 -10.06
C ALA A 56 16.14 -2.54 -9.36
N TYR A 57 15.31 -2.98 -8.41
CA TYR A 57 15.48 -4.27 -7.75
C TYR A 57 15.17 -5.45 -8.68
N LYS A 58 14.07 -5.40 -9.46
CA LYS A 58 13.80 -6.41 -10.48
C LYS A 58 14.93 -6.52 -11.52
N ALA A 59 15.52 -5.39 -11.92
CA ALA A 59 16.71 -5.39 -12.77
C ALA A 59 17.91 -6.09 -12.12
N LEU A 60 18.15 -5.88 -10.82
CA LEU A 60 19.18 -6.63 -10.08
C LEU A 60 18.90 -8.13 -10.04
N LEU A 61 17.65 -8.54 -9.83
CA LEU A 61 17.29 -9.96 -9.87
C LEU A 61 17.60 -10.58 -11.24
N LEU A 62 17.20 -9.94 -12.35
CA LEU A 62 17.54 -10.41 -13.70
C LEU A 62 19.05 -10.41 -13.99
N ILE A 63 19.79 -9.48 -13.40
CA ILE A 63 21.26 -9.50 -13.48
C ILE A 63 21.79 -10.73 -12.74
N ASP A 64 21.31 -11.00 -11.52
CA ASP A 64 21.72 -12.16 -10.74
C ASP A 64 21.36 -13.47 -11.47
N GLU A 65 20.20 -13.54 -12.14
CA GLU A 65 19.82 -14.65 -13.04
C GLU A 65 20.91 -14.92 -14.09
N VAL A 66 21.39 -13.88 -14.78
CA VAL A 66 22.44 -13.97 -15.81
C VAL A 66 23.81 -14.32 -15.21
N LEU A 67 24.12 -13.85 -13.99
CA LEU A 67 25.44 -14.02 -13.38
C LEU A 67 25.61 -15.35 -12.64
N GLU A 68 24.54 -15.87 -12.06
CA GLU A 68 24.55 -17.04 -11.17
C GLU A 68 23.87 -18.28 -11.78
N GLU A 69 23.35 -18.19 -13.01
CA GLU A 69 22.68 -19.29 -13.72
C GLU A 69 21.50 -19.87 -12.91
N LEU A 70 20.58 -18.98 -12.48
CA LEU A 70 19.42 -19.32 -11.66
C LEU A 70 18.22 -19.80 -12.51
N GLU A 71 17.00 -19.76 -11.95
CA GLU A 71 15.79 -20.36 -12.52
C GLU A 71 15.41 -19.80 -13.89
N TYR A 72 15.59 -18.49 -14.08
CA TYR A 72 15.23 -17.75 -15.29
C TYR A 72 16.43 -17.43 -16.18
N TYR A 73 17.57 -18.10 -15.98
CA TYR A 73 18.84 -17.83 -16.66
C TYR A 73 18.71 -17.74 -18.20
N GLU A 74 18.11 -18.73 -18.85
CA GLU A 74 18.02 -18.76 -20.32
C GLU A 74 17.25 -17.55 -20.87
N MET A 75 16.11 -17.23 -20.27
CA MET A 75 15.27 -16.10 -20.67
C MET A 75 15.97 -14.75 -20.41
N ALA A 76 16.62 -14.60 -19.26
CA ALA A 76 17.34 -13.39 -18.89
C ALA A 76 18.58 -13.17 -19.78
N LEU A 77 19.32 -14.24 -20.10
CA LEU A 77 20.48 -14.19 -20.99
C LEU A 77 20.11 -13.81 -22.42
N ASP A 78 19.04 -14.41 -22.96
CA ASP A 78 18.56 -14.09 -24.30
C ASP A 78 18.04 -12.65 -24.38
N ALA A 79 17.34 -12.19 -23.34
CA ALA A 79 16.92 -10.79 -23.24
C ALA A 79 18.12 -9.83 -23.15
N ALA A 80 19.17 -10.17 -22.39
CA ALA A 80 20.40 -9.39 -22.31
C ALA A 80 21.10 -9.27 -23.68
N LYS A 81 21.19 -10.36 -24.46
CA LYS A 81 21.73 -10.31 -25.82
C LYS A 81 20.88 -9.42 -26.74
N ALA A 82 19.55 -9.51 -26.62
CA ALA A 82 18.64 -8.65 -27.38
C ALA A 82 18.81 -7.16 -27.01
N ASP A 83 18.98 -6.85 -25.73
CA ASP A 83 19.23 -5.50 -25.22
C ASP A 83 20.52 -4.91 -25.81
N ILE A 84 21.61 -5.67 -25.83
CA ILE A 84 22.91 -5.24 -26.40
C ILE A 84 22.79 -5.05 -27.93
N THR A 85 22.10 -5.95 -28.61
CA THR A 85 21.86 -5.85 -30.06
C THR A 85 21.12 -4.55 -30.39
N SER A 86 20.06 -4.26 -29.64
CA SER A 86 19.26 -3.05 -29.79
C SER A 86 20.08 -1.78 -29.54
N PHE A 87 20.94 -1.81 -28.51
CA PHE A 87 21.86 -0.71 -28.21
C PHE A 87 22.83 -0.44 -29.37
N ARG A 88 23.55 -1.46 -29.86
CA ARG A 88 24.49 -1.34 -30.99
C ARG A 88 23.81 -0.80 -32.24
N ALA A 89 22.61 -1.30 -32.55
CA ALA A 89 21.81 -0.83 -33.69
C ALA A 89 21.44 0.67 -33.56
N HIS A 90 21.09 1.11 -32.35
CA HIS A 90 20.79 2.52 -32.08
C HIS A 90 22.02 3.41 -32.17
N GLU A 91 23.18 2.98 -31.65
CA GLU A 91 24.44 3.75 -31.78
C GLU A 91 24.84 3.92 -33.25
N ILE A 92 24.77 2.86 -34.05
CA ILE A 92 25.06 2.92 -35.51
C ILE A 92 24.12 3.91 -36.20
N ALA A 93 22.82 3.85 -35.91
CA ALA A 93 21.82 4.76 -36.48
C ALA A 93 22.01 6.22 -36.04
N SER A 94 22.61 6.43 -34.86
CA SER A 94 22.78 7.74 -34.24
C SER A 94 24.15 8.38 -34.49
N ARG A 95 25.10 7.67 -35.15
CA ARG A 95 26.40 8.21 -35.58
C ARG A 95 26.22 9.44 -36.50
N ARG A 96 26.10 10.63 -35.89
CA ARG A 96 26.47 11.92 -36.50
C ARG A 96 27.95 12.18 -36.18
N PRO A 97 28.77 12.69 -37.12
CA PRO A 97 30.20 12.89 -36.90
C PRO A 97 30.59 13.77 -35.70
N ASP A 98 29.66 14.57 -35.15
CA ASP A 98 29.95 15.61 -34.15
C ASP A 98 29.15 15.48 -32.83
N TYR A 99 28.47 14.35 -32.57
CA TYR A 99 27.63 14.21 -31.37
C TYR A 99 27.89 12.89 -30.61
N HIS A 100 28.74 12.96 -29.59
CA HIS A 100 28.89 11.88 -28.61
C HIS A 100 27.66 11.84 -27.68
N VAL A 101 26.89 10.75 -27.72
CA VAL A 101 25.82 10.50 -26.74
C VAL A 101 26.48 10.13 -25.41
N SER A 102 26.30 11.00 -24.43
CA SER A 102 27.06 11.06 -23.17
C SER A 102 26.42 10.26 -22.03
N GLU A 103 25.85 9.08 -22.28
CA GLU A 103 25.28 8.24 -21.20
C GLU A 103 26.17 7.03 -20.82
N HIS A 104 27.19 6.69 -21.62
CA HIS A 104 28.06 5.53 -21.40
C HIS A 104 29.57 5.83 -21.30
N VAL A 105 29.99 7.11 -21.20
CA VAL A 105 31.39 7.56 -21.33
C VAL A 105 32.37 6.91 -20.34
N GLU A 106 31.89 6.35 -19.22
CA GLU A 106 32.72 5.70 -18.19
C GLU A 106 32.41 4.20 -18.00
N CYS A 107 31.67 3.53 -18.90
CA CYS A 107 31.50 2.08 -18.79
C CYS A 107 32.67 1.31 -19.45
N CYS A 108 33.08 0.20 -18.84
CA CYS A 108 34.03 -0.75 -19.46
C CYS A 108 33.44 -1.52 -20.66
N CYS A 109 32.18 -1.28 -21.01
CA CYS A 109 31.48 -1.94 -22.12
C CYS A 109 31.83 -1.39 -23.51
N ILE A 110 32.43 -0.19 -23.59
CA ILE A 110 32.80 0.44 -24.88
C ILE A 110 34.07 -0.19 -25.49
N SER A 111 34.94 -0.84 -24.69
CA SER A 111 36.19 -1.40 -25.20
C SER A 111 36.03 -2.71 -26.00
N LEU A 112 34.79 -3.13 -26.30
CA LEU A 112 34.49 -4.36 -27.06
C LEU A 112 33.91 -4.10 -28.45
N VAL A 113 33.80 -2.83 -28.88
CA VAL A 113 33.30 -2.49 -30.23
C VAL A 113 34.48 -2.32 -31.18
N ASP A 114 35.20 -3.42 -31.48
CA ASP A 114 36.13 -3.44 -32.61
C ASP A 114 35.33 -3.51 -33.93
N ASP A 115 35.75 -2.70 -34.90
CA ASP A 115 34.97 -2.23 -36.06
C ASP A 115 34.84 -3.27 -37.22
N ASP A 116 35.10 -4.56 -37.01
CA ASP A 116 35.13 -5.56 -38.09
C ASP A 116 34.23 -6.78 -37.81
N GLU A 117 33.15 -6.88 -38.59
CA GLU A 117 32.12 -7.94 -38.67
C GLU A 117 31.17 -8.05 -37.45
N ALA A 118 29.86 -7.99 -37.72
CA ALA A 118 28.81 -8.17 -36.71
C ALA A 118 28.75 -9.63 -36.25
N GLU A 119 29.70 -10.03 -35.40
CA GLU A 119 29.64 -11.30 -34.69
C GLU A 119 28.43 -11.31 -33.75
N ALA A 120 27.77 -12.47 -33.63
CA ALA A 120 26.68 -12.65 -32.69
C ALA A 120 27.19 -12.40 -31.26
N ILE A 121 26.43 -11.67 -30.45
CA ILE A 121 26.77 -11.40 -29.05
C ILE A 121 26.82 -12.72 -28.31
N ASP A 122 27.98 -13.04 -27.75
CA ASP A 122 28.18 -14.25 -26.97
C ASP A 122 27.74 -14.07 -25.51
N ASP A 123 27.69 -15.18 -24.78
CA ASP A 123 27.26 -15.19 -23.39
C ASP A 123 28.22 -14.39 -22.49
N VAL A 124 29.51 -14.38 -22.83
CA VAL A 124 30.57 -13.70 -22.06
C VAL A 124 30.38 -12.19 -22.13
N GLU A 125 30.03 -11.66 -23.31
CA GLU A 125 29.70 -10.26 -23.48
C GLU A 125 28.44 -9.90 -22.67
N ALA A 126 27.35 -10.67 -22.78
CA ALA A 126 26.11 -10.42 -22.04
C ALA A 126 26.34 -10.37 -20.51
N VAL A 127 27.07 -11.35 -19.98
CA VAL A 127 27.48 -11.41 -18.56
C VAL A 127 28.33 -10.20 -18.18
N THR A 128 29.25 -9.76 -19.05
CA THR A 128 30.11 -8.60 -18.80
C THR A 128 29.30 -7.31 -18.69
N TRP A 129 28.33 -7.10 -19.59
CA TRP A 129 27.42 -5.95 -19.54
C TRP A 129 26.55 -5.94 -18.29
N ALA A 130 25.97 -7.10 -17.94
CA ALA A 130 25.16 -7.26 -16.74
C ALA A 130 25.94 -6.95 -15.46
N LYS A 131 27.13 -7.53 -15.31
CA LYS A 131 28.00 -7.36 -14.14
C LYS A 131 28.53 -5.94 -13.97
N THR A 132 28.69 -5.20 -15.06
CA THR A 132 29.32 -3.87 -15.03
C THR A 132 28.27 -2.77 -15.12
N CYS A 133 27.80 -2.47 -16.32
CA CYS A 133 27.00 -1.29 -16.66
C CYS A 133 25.63 -1.31 -16.00
N TRP A 134 24.92 -2.43 -16.16
CA TRP A 134 23.55 -2.55 -15.70
C TRP A 134 23.51 -2.69 -14.18
N SER A 135 24.39 -3.51 -13.59
CA SER A 135 24.58 -3.57 -12.13
C SER A 135 24.85 -2.19 -11.54
N LYS A 136 25.82 -1.44 -12.09
CA LYS A 136 26.14 -0.09 -11.62
C LYS A 136 24.91 0.81 -11.64
N THR A 137 24.16 0.83 -12.73
CA THR A 137 22.99 1.70 -12.90
C THR A 137 21.84 1.26 -11.98
N ALA A 138 21.64 -0.04 -11.80
CA ALA A 138 20.64 -0.58 -10.90
C ALA A 138 20.93 -0.18 -9.43
N TYR A 139 22.18 -0.36 -8.97
CA TYR A 139 22.60 0.07 -7.64
C TYR A 139 22.45 1.59 -7.43
N ASP A 140 22.83 2.40 -8.43
CA ASP A 140 22.74 3.86 -8.35
C ASP A 140 21.29 4.32 -8.14
N ILE A 141 20.35 3.81 -8.96
CA ILE A 141 18.92 4.12 -8.82
C ILE A 141 18.35 3.58 -7.51
N LEU A 142 18.69 2.32 -7.16
CA LEU A 142 18.16 1.65 -5.98
C LEU A 142 18.58 2.36 -4.69
N VAL A 143 19.88 2.63 -4.51
CA VAL A 143 20.39 3.26 -3.29
C VAL A 143 19.85 4.67 -3.13
N GLU A 144 19.83 5.47 -4.20
CA GLU A 144 19.28 6.82 -4.15
C GLU A 144 17.78 6.82 -3.82
N GLY A 145 17.00 5.96 -4.49
CA GLY A 145 15.58 5.83 -4.24
C GLY A 145 15.27 5.37 -2.81
N LEU A 146 16.07 4.45 -2.23
CA LEU A 146 15.92 4.03 -0.84
C LEU A 146 16.22 5.18 0.15
N ILE A 147 17.21 6.03 -0.13
CA ILE A 147 17.51 7.24 0.66
C ILE A 147 16.34 8.24 0.59
N ASP A 148 15.74 8.40 -0.59
CA ASP A 148 14.61 9.31 -0.80
C ASP A 148 13.34 8.79 -0.11
N CYS A 149 13.12 7.48 -0.11
CA CYS A 149 12.03 6.81 0.60
C CYS A 149 12.25 6.69 2.12
N GLY A 150 13.40 7.13 2.66
CA GLY A 150 13.71 7.04 4.08
C GLY A 150 14.01 5.62 4.60
N CYS A 151 14.33 4.68 3.71
CA CYS A 151 14.69 3.29 4.06
C CYS A 151 16.20 3.18 4.30
N PHE A 152 16.70 3.78 5.38
CA PHE A 152 18.15 3.98 5.56
C PHE A 152 18.93 2.70 5.87
N ARG A 153 18.32 1.72 6.55
CA ARG A 153 18.93 0.40 6.74
C ARG A 153 19.13 -0.29 5.39
N SER A 154 18.08 -0.39 4.59
CA SER A 154 18.13 -0.97 3.25
C SER A 154 19.12 -0.21 2.35
N ALA A 155 19.10 1.13 2.38
CA ALA A 155 20.03 1.95 1.61
C ALA A 155 21.49 1.68 2.01
N PHE A 156 21.77 1.55 3.31
CA PHE A 156 23.10 1.23 3.82
C PHE A 156 23.59 -0.14 3.32
N ASP A 157 22.74 -1.17 3.40
CA ASP A 157 23.07 -2.53 2.99
C ASP A 157 23.39 -2.60 1.48
N TYR A 158 22.52 -2.03 0.63
CA TYR A 158 22.73 -2.03 -0.81
C TYR A 158 23.89 -1.13 -1.23
N ASN A 159 24.12 0.01 -0.56
CA ASN A 159 25.28 0.85 -0.84
C ASN A 159 26.59 0.17 -0.44
N THR A 160 26.58 -0.63 0.62
CA THR A 160 27.75 -1.45 1.03
C THR A 160 28.09 -2.50 -0.03
N ARG A 161 27.07 -3.16 -0.59
CA ARG A 161 27.24 -4.09 -1.73
C ARG A 161 27.77 -3.35 -2.96
N ALA A 162 27.21 -2.19 -3.28
CA ALA A 162 27.62 -1.35 -4.41
C ALA A 162 29.09 -0.88 -4.28
N LEU A 163 29.52 -0.40 -3.12
CA LEU A 163 30.91 -0.01 -2.86
C LEU A 163 31.89 -1.18 -2.99
N LYS A 164 31.46 -2.40 -2.62
CA LYS A 164 32.27 -3.61 -2.79
C LYS A 164 32.41 -3.97 -4.27
N ALA A 165 31.33 -3.87 -5.05
CA ALA A 165 31.33 -4.17 -6.48
C ALA A 165 32.02 -3.07 -7.32
N PHE A 166 31.89 -1.80 -6.91
CA PHE A 166 32.33 -0.62 -7.65
C PHE A 166 33.08 0.38 -6.75
N PRO A 167 34.29 0.05 -6.26
CA PRO A 167 35.00 0.84 -5.24
C PRO A 167 35.46 2.23 -5.70
N TYR A 168 35.51 2.47 -7.01
CA TYR A 168 36.00 3.74 -7.58
C TYR A 168 34.87 4.69 -8.02
N MET A 169 33.61 4.32 -7.74
CA MET A 169 32.44 5.11 -8.08
C MET A 169 32.20 6.25 -7.07
N PRO A 170 32.26 7.53 -7.48
CA PRO A 170 32.06 8.63 -6.54
C PRO A 170 30.63 8.75 -5.99
N SER A 171 29.61 8.30 -6.73
CA SER A 171 28.21 8.39 -6.27
C SER A 171 27.96 7.54 -5.04
N PHE A 172 28.47 6.30 -4.98
CA PHE A 172 28.29 5.41 -3.82
C PHE A 172 28.97 5.92 -2.55
N GLU A 173 30.11 6.62 -2.70
CA GLU A 173 30.74 7.34 -1.60
C GLU A 173 29.87 8.51 -1.11
N THR A 174 29.32 9.29 -2.05
CA THR A 174 28.37 10.38 -1.74
C THR A 174 27.11 9.86 -1.03
N TYR A 175 26.58 8.70 -1.45
CA TYR A 175 25.44 8.07 -0.79
C TYR A 175 25.80 7.60 0.63
N ARG A 176 26.99 7.03 0.84
CA ARG A 176 27.47 6.65 2.18
C ARG A 176 27.49 7.85 3.13
N GLU A 177 28.04 8.98 2.67
CA GLU A 177 28.06 10.23 3.42
C GLU A 177 26.65 10.75 3.71
N THR A 178 25.76 10.71 2.72
CA THR A 178 24.37 11.15 2.84
C THR A 178 23.60 10.32 3.84
N ILE A 179 23.69 8.98 3.78
CA ILE A 179 23.08 8.06 4.72
C ILE A 179 23.57 8.35 6.14
N THR A 180 24.89 8.48 6.33
CA THR A 180 25.50 8.77 7.63
C THR A 180 25.01 10.09 8.21
N LEU A 181 24.89 11.14 7.37
CA LEU A 181 24.38 12.44 7.80
C LEU A 181 22.91 12.36 8.24
N LYS A 182 22.06 11.66 7.47
CA LYS A 182 20.63 11.50 7.79
C LYS A 182 20.43 10.68 9.07
N LEU A 183 21.17 9.58 9.25
CA LEU A 183 21.13 8.75 10.47
C LEU A 183 21.58 9.55 11.69
N ARG A 184 22.69 10.30 11.61
CA ARG A 184 23.13 11.18 12.71
C ARG A 184 22.08 12.21 13.07
N THR A 185 21.39 12.77 12.09
CA THR A 185 20.31 13.75 12.32
C THR A 185 19.11 13.09 13.01
N TYR A 186 18.73 11.89 12.57
CA TYR A 186 17.65 11.10 13.17
C TYR A 186 17.94 10.74 14.63
N PHE A 187 19.08 10.11 14.93
CA PHE A 187 19.38 9.70 16.31
C PHE A 187 19.62 10.88 17.25
N LYS A 188 20.13 12.00 16.73
CA LYS A 188 20.21 13.24 17.51
C LYS A 188 18.83 13.76 17.92
N SER A 189 17.79 13.57 17.09
CA SER A 189 16.42 14.00 17.44
C SER A 189 15.74 13.04 18.40
N THR A 190 16.12 11.76 18.42
CA THR A 190 15.65 10.76 19.41
C THR A 190 16.43 10.79 20.72
N GLY A 191 17.54 11.52 20.78
CA GLY A 191 18.40 11.62 21.97
C GLY A 191 19.41 10.48 22.10
N GLU A 192 19.62 9.71 21.04
CA GLU A 192 20.52 8.56 20.99
C GLU A 192 21.85 8.90 20.31
N ASN A 193 22.91 8.16 20.67
CA ASN A 193 24.22 8.35 20.06
C ASN A 193 24.39 7.40 18.86
N PHE A 194 24.42 7.96 17.64
CA PHE A 194 24.60 7.21 16.40
C PHE A 194 25.81 6.26 16.42
N ASP A 195 26.95 6.66 17.00
CA ASP A 195 28.18 5.86 16.98
C ASP A 195 28.07 4.55 17.81
N THR A 196 26.98 4.38 18.57
CA THR A 196 26.70 3.18 19.37
C THR A 196 25.55 2.32 18.83
N ILE A 197 24.92 2.72 17.72
CA ILE A 197 23.75 2.04 17.16
C ILE A 197 24.17 0.91 16.21
N ASP A 198 23.49 -0.23 16.30
CA ASP A 198 23.66 -1.34 15.35
C ASP A 198 22.94 -1.04 14.02
N VAL A 199 23.46 -1.56 12.91
CA VAL A 199 22.83 -1.40 11.59
C VAL A 199 21.40 -1.93 11.58
N LEU A 200 21.11 -2.99 12.34
CA LEU A 200 19.76 -3.55 12.46
C LEU A 200 18.74 -2.56 13.04
N ASP A 201 19.20 -1.60 13.85
CA ASP A 201 18.40 -0.56 14.48
C ASP A 201 18.27 0.71 13.62
N TYR A 202 18.89 0.74 12.43
CA TYR A 202 18.71 1.85 11.52
C TYR A 202 17.24 1.95 11.08
N PRO A 203 16.64 3.16 11.09
CA PRO A 203 15.29 3.36 10.58
C PRO A 203 15.19 2.93 9.11
N ASP A 204 14.17 2.12 8.84
CA ASP A 204 13.93 1.52 7.53
C ASP A 204 12.48 1.72 7.05
N LYS A 205 11.87 2.77 7.57
CA LYS A 205 10.47 3.12 7.35
C LYS A 205 10.37 4.60 7.04
N GLY A 206 9.77 4.91 5.90
CA GLY A 206 9.45 6.27 5.51
C GLY A 206 8.02 6.41 5.02
N LEU A 207 7.78 7.50 4.29
CA LEU A 207 6.49 7.83 3.70
C LEU A 207 6.69 8.11 2.21
N VAL A 208 5.80 7.58 1.38
CA VAL A 208 5.76 7.81 -0.07
C VAL A 208 4.38 8.29 -0.50
N ARG A 209 4.21 8.61 -1.78
CA ARG A 209 2.95 9.15 -2.30
C ARG A 209 1.82 8.12 -2.16
N ARG A 210 0.66 8.59 -1.68
CA ARG A 210 -0.59 7.82 -1.61
C ARG A 210 -1.54 8.37 -2.67
N GLU A 211 -1.48 7.82 -3.86
CA GLU A 211 -2.11 8.43 -5.04
C GLU A 211 -2.88 7.41 -5.87
N LEU A 212 -3.90 7.90 -6.55
CA LEU A 212 -4.49 7.19 -7.67
C LEU A 212 -3.58 7.37 -8.87
N TYR A 213 -2.69 6.40 -9.11
CA TYR A 213 -1.72 6.50 -10.20
C TYR A 213 -2.40 6.78 -11.55
N PRO A 214 -1.88 7.69 -12.39
CA PRO A 214 -2.53 8.06 -13.66
C PRO A 214 -2.76 6.92 -14.65
N TRP A 215 -1.99 5.83 -14.52
CA TRP A 215 -2.10 4.60 -15.32
C TRP A 215 -2.89 3.49 -14.63
N ASN A 216 -3.50 3.74 -13.46
CA ASN A 216 -4.35 2.76 -12.80
C ASN A 216 -5.74 2.70 -13.45
N GLU A 217 -5.95 1.69 -14.30
CA GLU A 217 -7.23 1.46 -15.00
C GLU A 217 -8.24 0.64 -14.18
N TYR A 218 -7.88 0.18 -12.98
CA TYR A 218 -8.70 -0.74 -12.18
C TYR A 218 -9.59 -0.04 -11.15
N GLU A 219 -9.25 1.19 -10.77
CA GLU A 219 -10.03 1.96 -9.79
C GLU A 219 -11.40 2.33 -10.38
N PRO A 220 -12.52 1.92 -9.75
CA PRO A 220 -13.84 2.24 -10.27
C PRO A 220 -14.24 3.68 -9.92
N ASP A 221 -15.16 4.25 -10.69
CA ASP A 221 -16.00 5.32 -10.16
C ASP A 221 -16.93 4.74 -9.09
N ARG A 222 -16.56 4.91 -7.82
CA ARG A 222 -17.31 4.42 -6.67
C ARG A 222 -18.73 5.01 -6.58
N PHE A 223 -18.99 6.13 -7.23
CA PHE A 223 -20.28 6.83 -7.21
C PHE A 223 -21.16 6.53 -8.43
N SER A 224 -20.66 5.74 -9.39
CA SER A 224 -21.44 5.38 -10.57
C SER A 224 -22.66 4.51 -10.20
N PRO A 225 -23.76 4.59 -10.95
CA PRO A 225 -24.93 3.73 -10.73
C PRO A 225 -24.58 2.24 -10.72
N GLU A 226 -23.64 1.82 -11.57
CA GLU A 226 -23.18 0.43 -11.68
C GLU A 226 -22.45 -0.02 -10.41
N SER A 227 -21.55 0.80 -9.87
CA SER A 227 -20.85 0.54 -8.62
C SER A 227 -21.82 0.46 -7.44
N ILE A 228 -22.76 1.40 -7.35
CA ILE A 228 -23.79 1.42 -6.29
C ILE A 228 -24.70 0.20 -6.40
N GLN A 229 -25.08 -0.23 -7.61
CA GLN A 229 -25.89 -1.42 -7.81
C GLN A 229 -25.15 -2.69 -7.38
N PHE A 230 -23.87 -2.82 -7.75
CA PHE A 230 -23.02 -3.92 -7.32
C PHE A 230 -22.92 -3.98 -5.78
N LEU A 231 -22.58 -2.85 -5.15
CA LEU A 231 -22.45 -2.76 -3.70
C LEU A 231 -23.77 -3.08 -2.98
N ASN A 232 -24.92 -2.65 -3.51
CA ASN A 232 -26.21 -2.98 -2.93
C ASN A 232 -26.58 -4.46 -3.05
N LYS A 233 -26.12 -5.14 -4.12
CA LYS A 233 -26.26 -6.60 -4.25
C LYS A 233 -25.44 -7.32 -3.19
N GLU A 234 -24.19 -6.93 -2.99
CA GLU A 234 -23.33 -7.48 -1.93
C GLU A 234 -23.91 -7.18 -0.54
N MET A 235 -24.31 -5.92 -0.28
CA MET A 235 -24.94 -5.49 0.98
C MET A 235 -26.20 -6.30 1.31
N THR A 236 -27.04 -6.63 0.31
CA THR A 236 -28.26 -7.42 0.54
C THR A 236 -27.96 -8.81 1.11
N SER A 237 -26.80 -9.38 0.78
CA SER A 237 -26.39 -10.71 1.24
C SER A 237 -25.99 -10.73 2.71
N VAL A 238 -25.54 -9.60 3.27
CA VAL A 238 -25.03 -9.49 4.66
C VAL A 238 -25.89 -8.59 5.56
N ALA A 239 -26.71 -7.72 4.98
CA ALA A 239 -27.50 -6.71 5.65
C ALA A 239 -28.76 -6.34 4.81
N PRO A 240 -29.76 -7.23 4.72
CA PRO A 240 -30.89 -7.06 3.80
C PRO A 240 -31.80 -5.86 4.10
N LYS A 241 -31.68 -5.21 5.28
CA LYS A 241 -32.40 -3.98 5.64
C LYS A 241 -31.64 -2.69 5.32
N LEU A 242 -30.40 -2.81 4.84
CA LEU A 242 -29.53 -1.69 4.54
C LEU A 242 -29.30 -1.55 3.03
N GLU A 243 -28.87 -0.37 2.63
CA GLU A 243 -28.45 -0.04 1.27
C GLU A 243 -27.29 0.97 1.26
N VAL A 244 -26.47 0.90 0.23
CA VAL A 244 -25.37 1.85 -0.01
C VAL A 244 -25.88 3.02 -0.85
N LYS A 245 -25.60 4.25 -0.41
CA LYS A 245 -25.89 5.49 -1.16
C LYS A 245 -24.69 6.44 -1.12
N VAL A 246 -24.74 7.47 -1.95
CA VAL A 246 -23.80 8.59 -1.88
C VAL A 246 -24.21 9.51 -0.74
N ALA A 247 -23.33 9.67 0.25
CA ALA A 247 -23.45 10.62 1.35
C ALA A 247 -22.67 11.92 1.03
N ASN A 248 -23.13 13.04 1.57
CA ASN A 248 -22.38 14.30 1.54
C ASN A 248 -21.89 14.59 2.95
N LEU A 249 -20.59 14.42 3.18
CA LEU A 249 -19.98 14.58 4.50
C LEU A 249 -19.21 15.90 4.59
N PRO A 250 -19.09 16.48 5.79
CA PRO A 250 -18.18 17.58 6.04
C PRO A 250 -16.75 17.24 5.62
N LEU A 251 -16.09 18.19 4.94
CA LEU A 251 -14.66 18.13 4.72
C LEU A 251 -13.97 18.17 6.08
N LEU A 252 -13.06 17.23 6.29
CA LEU A 252 -12.33 17.11 7.55
C LEU A 252 -11.20 18.13 7.60
N SER A 253 -11.04 18.81 8.73
CA SER A 253 -9.95 19.76 8.93
C SER A 253 -8.63 19.03 9.15
N ARG A 254 -7.53 19.51 8.56
CA ARG A 254 -6.17 19.12 8.91
C ARG A 254 -5.49 20.27 9.66
N LYS A 255 -4.92 20.00 10.83
CA LYS A 255 -4.26 21.03 11.66
C LYS A 255 -3.12 21.75 10.93
N ASP A 256 -2.50 21.12 9.94
CA ASP A 256 -1.36 21.67 9.20
C ASP A 256 -1.76 22.80 8.22
N GLU A 257 -2.98 22.81 7.69
CA GLU A 257 -3.44 23.84 6.73
C GLU A 257 -3.78 25.19 7.39
N ILE A 258 -4.00 25.20 8.71
CA ILE A 258 -4.38 26.40 9.46
C ILE A 258 -3.17 27.33 9.68
N SER A 259 -1.95 26.84 9.46
CA SER A 259 -0.72 27.63 9.64
C SER A 259 -0.41 28.59 8.47
N SER A 260 -1.09 28.46 7.32
CA SER A 260 -0.85 29.31 6.14
C SER A 260 -2.02 30.23 5.73
N ALA A 261 -3.19 30.14 6.36
CA ALA A 261 -4.36 30.96 6.00
C ALA A 261 -4.62 32.06 7.04
N SER A 262 -3.82 33.13 6.99
CA SER A 262 -4.14 34.38 7.67
C SER A 262 -5.28 35.09 6.94
N SER A 263 -6.52 34.87 7.36
CA SER A 263 -7.65 35.80 7.33
C SER A 263 -8.93 35.02 7.65
N PHE A 264 -9.75 35.53 8.56
CA PHE A 264 -11.11 35.02 8.76
C PHE A 264 -11.89 35.03 7.44
N PRO A 265 -12.60 33.93 7.11
CA PRO A 265 -13.95 34.09 6.59
C PRO A 265 -14.93 33.16 7.30
N THR A 266 -16.19 33.59 7.33
CA THR A 266 -17.39 32.82 7.65
C THR A 266 -17.26 31.31 7.42
N GLN A 267 -17.51 30.50 8.46
CA GLN A 267 -17.54 29.03 8.46
C GLN A 267 -18.54 28.48 7.42
N GLN A 268 -18.16 28.41 6.14
CA GLN A 268 -18.81 27.52 5.19
C GLN A 268 -18.14 26.15 5.35
N VAL A 269 -18.86 25.20 5.95
CA VAL A 269 -18.44 23.80 5.97
C VAL A 269 -18.52 23.29 4.53
N HIS A 270 -17.37 23.09 3.89
CA HIS A 270 -17.30 22.44 2.59
C HIS A 270 -17.69 20.96 2.75
N HIS A 271 -18.42 20.39 1.79
CA HIS A 271 -18.80 18.98 1.81
C HIS A 271 -18.08 18.20 0.70
N VAL A 272 -17.80 16.94 0.96
CA VAL A 272 -17.24 15.97 0.02
C VAL A 272 -18.19 14.79 -0.14
N LYS A 273 -18.25 14.21 -1.35
CA LYS A 273 -19.02 13.00 -1.62
C LYS A 273 -18.27 11.79 -1.06
N GLN A 274 -18.99 10.96 -0.33
CA GLN A 274 -18.52 9.64 0.13
C GLN A 274 -19.63 8.61 -0.09
N LEU A 275 -19.30 7.34 0.08
CA LEU A 275 -20.31 6.31 0.24
C LEU A 275 -20.76 6.27 1.70
N GLY A 276 -22.02 5.94 1.92
CA GLY A 276 -22.60 5.71 3.23
C GLY A 276 -23.63 4.59 3.16
N VAL A 277 -23.98 4.04 4.32
CA VAL A 277 -24.97 2.97 4.45
C VAL A 277 -26.22 3.54 5.07
N PHE A 278 -27.39 3.23 4.52
CA PHE A 278 -28.67 3.81 4.90
C PHE A 278 -29.69 2.71 5.18
N ALA A 279 -30.63 2.96 6.08
CA ALA A 279 -31.72 2.04 6.35
C ALA A 279 -32.78 2.11 5.24
N LYS A 280 -33.24 0.95 4.75
CA LYS A 280 -34.35 0.83 3.78
C LYS A 280 -35.73 0.87 4.43
N GLN A 281 -35.79 0.80 5.75
CA GLN A 281 -37.00 0.73 6.56
C GLN A 281 -36.65 1.11 7.99
N ASP A 282 -37.66 1.37 8.82
CA ASP A 282 -37.46 1.54 10.26
C ASP A 282 -36.86 0.27 10.90
N ILE A 283 -35.90 0.48 11.78
CA ILE A 283 -35.18 -0.56 12.52
C ILE A 283 -35.26 -0.25 14.03
N PRO A 284 -35.81 -1.18 14.84
CA PRO A 284 -35.90 -1.01 16.28
C PRO A 284 -34.52 -1.05 16.96
N PRO A 285 -34.41 -0.55 18.20
CA PRO A 285 -33.20 -0.69 19.02
C PRO A 285 -32.86 -2.14 19.32
N GLY A 286 -31.55 -2.46 19.42
CA GLY A 286 -31.05 -3.80 19.77
C GLY A 286 -31.06 -4.82 18.62
N GLU A 287 -31.53 -4.44 17.43
CA GLU A 287 -31.61 -5.36 16.29
C GLU A 287 -30.24 -5.56 15.63
N GLN A 288 -29.91 -6.80 15.26
CA GLN A 288 -28.75 -7.10 14.41
C GLN A 288 -29.07 -6.73 12.95
N ILE A 289 -28.34 -5.78 12.38
CA ILE A 289 -28.64 -5.23 11.04
C ILE A 289 -27.62 -5.61 9.97
N LEU A 290 -26.44 -6.09 10.36
CA LEU A 290 -25.38 -6.54 9.46
C LEU A 290 -24.66 -7.73 10.09
N GLN A 291 -24.33 -8.72 9.28
CA GLN A 291 -23.42 -9.81 9.61
C GLN A 291 -22.58 -10.16 8.38
N GLU A 292 -21.30 -9.78 8.40
CA GLU A 292 -20.38 -9.98 7.29
C GLU A 292 -19.21 -10.85 7.71
N LYS A 293 -18.94 -11.90 6.92
CA LYS A 293 -17.75 -12.74 7.06
C LYS A 293 -16.74 -12.29 6.01
N SER A 294 -15.49 -12.09 6.41
CA SER A 294 -14.39 -11.80 5.49
C SER A 294 -13.47 -13.00 5.32
N LEU A 295 -12.88 -13.11 4.13
CA LEU A 295 -11.76 -14.01 3.82
C LEU A 295 -10.43 -13.25 3.67
N LEU A 296 -10.49 -11.92 3.57
CA LEU A 296 -9.30 -11.07 3.57
C LEU A 296 -8.91 -10.81 5.03
N THR A 297 -8.32 -11.83 5.65
CA THR A 297 -7.92 -11.86 7.05
C THR A 297 -6.41 -12.06 7.20
N ALA A 298 -5.88 -11.64 8.34
CA ALA A 298 -4.49 -11.84 8.73
C ALA A 298 -4.41 -12.22 10.22
N ILE A 299 -3.52 -13.15 10.53
CA ILE A 299 -3.18 -13.60 11.88
C ILE A 299 -1.67 -13.42 12.02
N SER A 300 -1.21 -12.60 12.97
CA SER A 300 0.23 -12.35 13.11
C SER A 300 0.94 -13.41 13.95
N ARG A 301 0.23 -14.02 14.91
CA ARG A 301 0.73 -14.95 15.90
C ARG A 301 -0.40 -15.87 16.37
N LEU A 302 -0.02 -16.96 17.05
CA LEU A 302 -0.96 -17.91 17.66
C LEU A 302 -1.92 -18.53 16.62
N HIS A 303 -1.39 -18.93 15.47
CA HIS A 303 -2.16 -19.49 14.35
C HIS A 303 -3.06 -20.68 14.77
N GLU A 304 -2.60 -21.51 15.69
CA GLU A 304 -3.38 -22.63 16.28
C GLU A 304 -4.62 -22.19 17.08
N THR A 305 -4.73 -20.92 17.45
CA THR A 305 -5.86 -20.39 18.24
C THR A 305 -6.95 -19.75 17.40
N TYR A 306 -6.70 -19.51 16.11
CA TYR A 306 -7.62 -18.79 15.23
C TYR A 306 -7.90 -19.57 13.96
N CYS A 307 -9.15 -19.53 13.51
CA CYS A 307 -9.53 -20.02 12.19
C CYS A 307 -8.82 -19.18 11.12
N ASP A 308 -8.05 -19.81 10.24
CA ASP A 308 -7.31 -19.11 9.17
C ASP A 308 -8.25 -18.29 8.26
N ALA A 309 -9.42 -18.84 7.96
CA ALA A 309 -10.39 -18.23 7.04
C ALA A 309 -11.12 -17.00 7.63
N CYS A 310 -11.53 -17.06 8.90
CA CYS A 310 -12.45 -16.06 9.47
C CYS A 310 -11.99 -15.43 10.77
N VAL A 311 -10.83 -15.87 11.30
CA VAL A 311 -10.21 -15.46 12.56
C VAL A 311 -11.12 -15.59 13.79
N ALA A 312 -12.13 -16.46 13.74
CA ALA A 312 -12.82 -16.91 14.94
C ALA A 312 -11.85 -17.68 15.83
N THR A 313 -11.95 -17.50 17.15
CA THR A 313 -11.18 -18.31 18.10
C THR A 313 -11.60 -19.77 17.98
N LEU A 314 -10.61 -20.64 17.83
CA LEU A 314 -10.82 -22.08 17.78
C LEU A 314 -11.07 -22.62 19.20
N PRO A 315 -11.86 -23.70 19.34
CA PRO A 315 -11.98 -24.42 20.60
C PRO A 315 -10.59 -24.85 21.08
N ALA A 316 -10.29 -24.63 22.36
CA ALA A 316 -9.01 -25.06 22.92
C ALA A 316 -8.83 -26.56 22.71
N SER A 317 -7.70 -26.95 22.13
CA SER A 317 -7.24 -28.33 22.07
C SER A 317 -6.93 -28.80 23.49
N THR A 318 -7.95 -29.17 24.25
CA THR A 318 -7.71 -29.96 25.45
C THR A 318 -7.27 -31.35 24.99
N ASP A 319 -6.07 -31.77 25.37
CA ASP A 319 -5.48 -33.11 25.20
C ASP A 319 -6.28 -34.23 25.91
N ALA A 320 -7.61 -34.18 25.84
CA ALA A 320 -8.49 -35.19 26.37
C ALA A 320 -9.46 -35.55 25.26
N GLU A 321 -9.36 -36.81 24.82
CA GLU A 321 -10.47 -37.56 24.23
C GLU A 321 -11.71 -37.38 25.12
N VAL A 322 -12.47 -36.31 24.86
CA VAL A 322 -13.79 -36.12 25.44
C VAL A 322 -14.75 -36.09 24.28
N ASP A 323 -15.40 -37.23 24.09
CA ASP A 323 -16.72 -37.39 23.48
C ASP A 323 -17.62 -36.23 23.93
N SER A 324 -17.60 -35.13 23.19
CA SER A 324 -18.41 -33.95 23.46
C SER A 324 -19.19 -33.63 22.19
N LYS A 325 -20.37 -34.23 22.12
CA LYS A 325 -21.36 -34.10 21.04
C LYS A 325 -21.90 -32.68 20.80
N GLU A 326 -21.28 -31.63 21.34
CA GLU A 326 -21.73 -30.23 21.15
C GLU A 326 -20.56 -29.20 21.08
N GLY A 327 -19.30 -29.63 20.93
CA GLY A 327 -18.15 -28.74 20.69
C GLY A 327 -17.61 -28.89 19.27
N GLY A 328 -17.53 -27.79 18.50
CA GLY A 328 -17.09 -27.83 17.10
C GLY A 328 -15.69 -28.42 16.94
N THR A 329 -15.49 -29.30 15.97
CA THR A 329 -14.18 -29.91 15.68
C THR A 329 -13.33 -28.94 14.88
N THR A 330 -12.10 -28.67 15.34
CA THR A 330 -11.09 -27.94 14.55
C THR A 330 -10.63 -28.82 13.38
N ILE A 331 -10.63 -28.28 12.17
CA ILE A 331 -10.22 -28.98 10.95
C ILE A 331 -8.86 -28.43 10.53
N ALA A 332 -7.86 -29.30 10.35
CA ALA A 332 -6.55 -28.91 9.80
C ALA A 332 -6.55 -29.07 8.27
N CYS A 333 -5.69 -28.32 7.56
CA CYS A 333 -5.42 -28.58 6.16
C CYS A 333 -4.65 -29.90 6.00
N GLU A 334 -5.07 -30.75 5.04
CA GLU A 334 -4.48 -32.08 4.81
C GLU A 334 -3.06 -32.02 4.23
N ASP A 335 -2.68 -30.91 3.58
CA ASP A 335 -1.41 -30.79 2.86
C ASP A 335 -0.29 -30.11 3.66
N CYS A 336 -0.63 -29.09 4.48
CA CYS A 336 0.38 -28.33 5.22
C CYS A 336 0.37 -28.54 6.73
N ASP A 337 -0.70 -29.07 7.33
CA ASP A 337 -0.86 -29.24 8.79
C ASP A 337 -0.62 -27.97 9.65
N GLU A 338 -0.46 -26.79 9.03
CA GLU A 338 -0.09 -25.53 9.69
C GLU A 338 -1.29 -24.58 9.89
N VAL A 339 -2.36 -24.75 9.12
CA VAL A 339 -3.56 -23.91 9.20
C VAL A 339 -4.76 -24.68 9.68
N PHE A 340 -5.62 -23.99 10.42
CA PHE A 340 -6.76 -24.58 11.11
C PHE A 340 -8.06 -23.82 10.80
N PHE A 341 -9.17 -24.54 10.73
CA PHE A 341 -10.48 -24.01 10.38
C PHE A 341 -11.52 -24.39 11.43
N CYS A 342 -12.44 -23.46 11.72
CA CYS A 342 -13.49 -23.67 12.72
C CYS A 342 -14.67 -24.51 12.21
N SER A 343 -14.75 -24.76 10.90
CA SER A 343 -15.84 -25.53 10.26
C SER A 343 -15.46 -25.97 8.85
N THR A 344 -16.18 -26.97 8.32
CA THR A 344 -16.04 -27.42 6.93
C THR A 344 -16.29 -26.27 5.96
N ASP A 345 -17.29 -25.41 6.22
CA ASP A 345 -17.55 -24.22 5.40
C ASP A 345 -16.35 -23.25 5.35
N CYS A 346 -15.60 -23.09 6.44
CA CYS A 346 -14.39 -22.26 6.45
C CYS A 346 -13.25 -22.92 5.69
N HIS A 347 -13.07 -24.23 5.88
CA HIS A 347 -12.08 -25.03 5.17
C HIS A 347 -12.32 -24.96 3.66
N ASP A 348 -13.51 -25.34 3.20
CA ASP A 348 -13.84 -25.43 1.78
C ASP A 348 -13.78 -24.07 1.09
N LEU A 349 -14.25 -23.02 1.78
CA LEU A 349 -14.18 -21.66 1.28
C LEU A 349 -12.73 -21.15 1.20
N ALA A 350 -11.87 -21.49 2.15
CA ALA A 350 -10.45 -21.15 2.08
C ALA A 350 -9.77 -21.85 0.90
N GLN A 351 -9.96 -23.18 0.76
CA GLN A 351 -9.41 -23.97 -0.34
C GLN A 351 -9.81 -23.43 -1.71
N ALA A 352 -11.08 -23.06 -1.85
CA ALA A 352 -11.64 -22.56 -3.10
C ALA A 352 -11.29 -21.09 -3.42
N GLN A 353 -10.82 -20.29 -2.46
CA GLN A 353 -10.70 -18.84 -2.65
C GLN A 353 -9.28 -18.29 -2.49
N TYR A 354 -8.41 -18.91 -1.68
CA TYR A 354 -7.04 -18.42 -1.51
C TYR A 354 -6.04 -19.49 -1.10
N HIS A 355 -6.45 -20.50 -0.32
CA HIS A 355 -5.50 -21.38 0.38
C HIS A 355 -4.74 -22.27 -0.60
N SER A 356 -5.39 -22.72 -1.67
CA SER A 356 -4.75 -23.46 -2.76
C SER A 356 -3.54 -22.75 -3.37
N ALA A 357 -3.53 -21.41 -3.39
CA ALA A 357 -2.43 -20.63 -3.92
C ALA A 357 -1.28 -20.40 -2.92
N ILE A 358 -1.51 -20.59 -1.62
CA ILE A 358 -0.53 -20.26 -0.56
C ILE A 358 -0.29 -21.41 0.43
N CYS A 359 -0.78 -22.60 0.11
CA CYS A 359 -0.62 -23.79 0.93
C CYS A 359 0.86 -24.16 1.04
N GLY A 360 1.34 -24.41 2.27
CA GLY A 360 2.74 -24.74 2.53
C GLY A 360 3.73 -23.56 2.45
N VAL A 361 3.26 -22.35 2.13
CA VAL A 361 4.10 -21.15 2.12
C VAL A 361 4.26 -20.65 3.57
N SER A 362 5.48 -20.75 4.11
CA SER A 362 5.76 -20.24 5.46
C SER A 362 5.72 -18.72 5.50
N LEU A 363 4.77 -18.20 6.28
CA LEU A 363 4.58 -16.77 6.55
C LEU A 363 5.13 -16.36 7.91
N GLU A 364 5.89 -17.21 8.62
CA GLU A 364 6.36 -16.88 9.96
C GLU A 364 7.58 -15.97 9.94
N GLN A 365 7.43 -14.76 10.49
CA GLN A 365 8.53 -13.82 10.69
C GLN A 365 8.52 -13.28 12.12
N LYS A 366 9.71 -13.28 12.75
CA LYS A 366 9.91 -12.56 14.02
C LYS A 366 10.03 -11.07 13.73
N VAL A 367 9.03 -10.31 14.14
CA VAL A 367 8.98 -8.86 13.92
C VAL A 367 9.09 -8.10 15.25
N PRO A 368 9.94 -7.06 15.34
CA PRO A 368 9.98 -6.15 16.48
C PRO A 368 8.61 -5.52 16.80
N ALA A 369 8.37 -5.17 18.07
CA ALA A 369 7.07 -4.68 18.51
C ALA A 369 6.63 -3.37 17.80
N ASN A 370 7.58 -2.51 17.44
CA ASN A 370 7.35 -1.25 16.71
C ASN A 370 6.99 -1.46 15.22
N GLU A 371 7.24 -2.65 14.67
CA GLU A 371 6.93 -3.01 13.27
C GLU A 371 5.70 -3.95 13.17
N ALA A 372 5.18 -4.44 14.30
CA ALA A 372 4.11 -5.45 14.35
C ALA A 372 2.83 -5.01 13.61
N SER A 373 2.48 -3.72 13.64
CA SER A 373 1.32 -3.22 12.89
C SER A 373 1.54 -3.26 11.38
N ASP A 374 2.74 -2.91 10.92
CA ASP A 374 3.06 -2.90 9.48
C ASP A 374 3.12 -4.32 8.94
N TYR A 375 3.68 -5.24 9.72
CA TYR A 375 3.68 -6.66 9.40
C TYR A 375 2.27 -7.24 9.24
N LEU A 376 1.34 -6.87 10.13
CA LEU A 376 -0.05 -7.32 10.02
C LEU A 376 -0.71 -6.84 8.71
N TYR A 377 -0.36 -5.64 8.22
CA TYR A 377 -0.80 -5.19 6.90
C TYR A 377 -0.12 -5.95 5.76
N SER A 378 1.15 -6.34 5.89
CA SER A 378 1.81 -7.21 4.92
C SER A 378 1.13 -8.57 4.79
N LEU A 379 0.66 -9.15 5.90
CA LEU A 379 -0.13 -10.39 5.86
C LEU A 379 -1.47 -10.22 5.15
N LEU A 380 -2.14 -9.07 5.29
CA LEU A 380 -3.34 -8.76 4.50
C LEU A 380 -3.03 -8.59 3.01
N LEU A 381 -1.91 -7.96 2.66
CA LEU A 381 -1.45 -7.90 1.26
C LEU A 381 -1.25 -9.32 0.73
N ILE A 382 -0.51 -10.16 1.43
CA ILE A 382 -0.24 -11.56 1.05
C ILE A 382 -1.55 -12.34 0.85
N ARG A 383 -2.50 -12.23 1.78
CA ARG A 383 -3.84 -12.84 1.62
C ARG A 383 -4.56 -12.32 0.38
N THR A 384 -4.42 -11.03 0.06
CA THR A 384 -4.98 -10.42 -1.16
C THR A 384 -4.34 -11.01 -2.42
N LEU A 385 -3.02 -11.23 -2.44
CA LEU A 385 -2.33 -11.86 -3.58
C LEU A 385 -2.78 -13.32 -3.75
N ALA A 386 -2.90 -14.07 -2.65
CA ALA A 386 -3.41 -15.44 -2.66
C ALA A 386 -4.87 -15.52 -3.17
N LEU A 387 -5.73 -14.58 -2.73
CA LEU A 387 -7.10 -14.45 -3.25
C LEU A 387 -7.10 -14.18 -4.76
N ALA A 388 -6.21 -13.30 -5.22
CA ALA A 388 -6.12 -12.92 -6.63
C ALA A 388 -5.64 -14.09 -7.50
N GLU A 389 -4.64 -14.85 -7.04
CA GLU A 389 -4.12 -16.02 -7.74
C GLU A 389 -5.15 -17.15 -7.79
N ALA A 390 -5.73 -17.56 -6.67
CA ALA A 390 -6.71 -18.65 -6.65
C ALA A 390 -7.99 -18.33 -7.45
N GLN A 391 -8.34 -17.05 -7.59
CA GLN A 391 -9.49 -16.60 -8.39
C GLN A 391 -9.14 -16.20 -9.83
N GLU A 392 -7.85 -16.23 -10.20
CA GLU A 392 -7.34 -15.81 -11.52
C GLU A 392 -7.77 -14.39 -11.94
N VAL A 393 -7.78 -13.45 -10.99
CA VAL A 393 -8.16 -12.05 -11.23
C VAL A 393 -7.03 -11.09 -10.89
N HIS A 394 -7.03 -9.90 -11.51
CA HIS A 394 -6.11 -8.84 -11.10
C HIS A 394 -6.35 -8.46 -9.62
N PRO A 395 -5.32 -8.27 -8.77
CA PRO A 395 -5.53 -8.01 -7.33
C PRO A 395 -6.42 -6.80 -7.01
N LEU A 396 -6.31 -5.71 -7.79
CA LEU A 396 -7.19 -4.53 -7.64
C LEU A 396 -8.64 -4.75 -8.07
N MET A 397 -8.95 -5.88 -8.71
CA MET A 397 -10.30 -6.23 -9.18
C MET A 397 -11.06 -7.10 -8.17
N LEU A 398 -10.38 -7.61 -7.13
CA LEU A 398 -11.00 -8.36 -6.04
C LEU A 398 -12.09 -7.52 -5.37
N LYS A 399 -13.27 -8.11 -5.16
CA LYS A 399 -14.42 -7.41 -4.55
C LYS A 399 -14.11 -6.91 -3.15
N GLU A 400 -13.17 -7.56 -2.46
CA GLU A 400 -12.70 -7.26 -1.12
C GLU A 400 -12.01 -5.89 -1.04
N VAL A 401 -11.39 -5.42 -2.13
CA VAL A 401 -10.59 -4.18 -2.15
C VAL A 401 -11.06 -3.17 -3.19
N ARG A 402 -11.68 -3.60 -4.28
CA ARG A 402 -11.96 -2.75 -5.43
C ARG A 402 -12.74 -1.49 -5.07
N TYR A 403 -13.75 -1.60 -4.22
CA TYR A 403 -14.68 -0.51 -3.92
C TYR A 403 -14.44 0.18 -2.57
N ILE A 404 -13.44 -0.27 -1.80
CA ILE A 404 -13.12 0.34 -0.51
C ILE A 404 -12.27 1.60 -0.69
N TRP A 405 -12.28 2.47 0.31
CA TRP A 405 -11.61 3.77 0.27
C TRP A 405 -10.08 3.64 0.25
N GLY A 406 -9.43 4.36 -0.67
CA GLY A 406 -7.98 4.41 -0.81
C GLY A 406 -7.28 5.61 -0.15
N ASP A 407 -8.04 6.62 0.28
CA ASP A 407 -7.53 7.91 0.81
C ASP A 407 -6.47 8.55 -0.10
N TYR A 408 -6.73 8.53 -1.40
CA TYR A 408 -5.87 9.15 -2.41
C TYR A 408 -5.92 10.68 -2.32
N HIS A 409 -4.79 11.34 -2.61
CA HIS A 409 -4.70 12.81 -2.63
C HIS A 409 -5.72 13.50 -3.54
N ASP A 410 -6.16 12.85 -4.61
CA ASP A 410 -7.21 13.35 -5.51
C ASP A 410 -8.51 13.68 -4.78
N TYR A 411 -8.87 12.88 -3.77
CA TYR A 411 -10.06 13.12 -2.98
C TYR A 411 -9.93 14.30 -2.00
N LEU A 412 -8.70 14.74 -1.75
CA LEU A 412 -8.38 15.94 -0.98
C LEU A 412 -8.30 17.18 -1.88
N GLY A 413 -8.65 17.06 -3.17
CA GLY A 413 -8.61 18.16 -4.13
C GLY A 413 -7.19 18.50 -4.62
N ILE A 414 -6.20 17.64 -4.32
CA ILE A 414 -4.84 17.78 -4.83
C ILE A 414 -4.86 17.31 -6.28
N ASN A 415 -4.58 18.23 -7.21
CA ASN A 415 -4.52 17.91 -8.63
C ASN A 415 -3.06 17.77 -9.04
N LEU A 416 -2.67 16.58 -9.54
CA LEU A 416 -1.29 16.31 -9.90
C LEU A 416 -0.71 17.35 -10.89
N HIS A 417 -1.48 17.81 -11.89
CA HIS A 417 -1.01 18.81 -12.85
C HIS A 417 -0.74 20.20 -12.24
N ARG A 418 -1.22 20.46 -11.01
CA ARG A 418 -0.98 21.70 -10.27
C ARG A 418 0.12 21.55 -9.23
N THR A 419 0.18 20.41 -8.56
CA THR A 419 1.12 20.17 -7.45
C THR A 419 2.48 19.68 -7.94
N TRP A 420 2.50 18.83 -8.98
CA TRP A 420 3.73 18.27 -9.53
C TRP A 420 4.63 19.40 -10.04
N ASN A 421 5.85 19.45 -9.49
CA ASN A 421 6.74 20.57 -9.74
C ASN A 421 8.14 20.15 -10.19
N ALA A 422 8.63 20.85 -11.21
CA ALA A 422 9.96 20.69 -11.79
C ALA A 422 10.46 22.04 -12.29
N ASP A 423 11.78 22.20 -12.35
CA ASP A 423 12.43 23.39 -12.87
C ASP A 423 12.29 23.54 -14.40
N SER A 424 12.84 24.61 -14.96
CA SER A 424 12.76 24.89 -16.39
C SER A 424 13.52 23.88 -17.28
N ARG A 425 14.38 23.04 -16.70
CA ARG A 425 15.08 21.94 -17.38
C ARG A 425 14.38 20.60 -17.16
N GLY A 426 13.28 20.57 -16.42
CA GLY A 426 12.55 19.37 -16.05
C GLY A 426 13.14 18.62 -14.87
N GLN A 427 14.14 19.15 -14.16
CA GLN A 427 14.62 18.53 -12.93
C GLN A 427 13.59 18.73 -11.82
N LEU A 428 13.27 17.66 -11.08
CA LEU A 428 12.33 17.76 -9.97
C LEU A 428 12.90 18.68 -8.87
N ILE A 429 12.03 19.45 -8.22
CA ILE A 429 12.43 20.35 -7.12
C ILE A 429 12.83 19.57 -5.86
N ASP A 430 12.17 18.43 -5.64
CA ASP A 430 12.45 17.46 -4.60
C ASP A 430 12.15 16.04 -5.16
N PRO A 431 12.59 14.96 -4.48
CA PRO A 431 12.45 13.59 -4.99
C PRO A 431 11.03 13.14 -5.33
N PHE A 432 10.00 13.84 -4.84
CA PHE A 432 8.60 13.49 -5.04
C PHE A 432 7.81 14.61 -5.73
N ALA A 433 8.51 15.55 -6.37
CA ALA A 433 7.92 16.65 -7.14
C ALA A 433 6.92 17.50 -6.33
N SER A 434 7.16 17.67 -5.03
CA SER A 434 6.34 18.45 -4.09
C SER A 434 4.95 17.89 -3.80
N VAL A 435 4.66 16.65 -4.22
CA VAL A 435 3.41 15.95 -3.90
C VAL A 435 3.51 15.37 -2.48
N PRO A 436 2.48 15.44 -1.61
CA PRO A 436 2.60 14.92 -0.24
C PRO A 436 2.92 13.42 -0.17
N HIS A 437 3.56 12.96 0.91
CA HIS A 437 3.86 11.53 1.12
C HIS A 437 3.14 11.06 2.38
N THR A 438 2.09 10.27 2.21
CA THR A 438 1.23 9.82 3.32
C THR A 438 1.12 8.30 3.43
N LEU A 439 1.66 7.54 2.48
CA LEU A 439 1.66 6.08 2.52
C LEU A 439 2.91 5.58 3.27
N PRO A 440 2.77 4.85 4.39
CA PRO A 440 3.91 4.17 5.01
C PRO A 440 4.57 3.18 4.04
N PHE A 441 5.89 3.24 3.95
CA PHE A 441 6.68 2.43 3.03
C PHE A 441 7.94 1.88 3.73
N SER A 442 8.24 0.62 3.47
CA SER A 442 9.56 0.04 3.68
C SER A 442 9.91 -0.85 2.50
N PHE A 443 11.20 -0.92 2.15
CA PHE A 443 11.66 -1.81 1.09
C PHE A 443 11.28 -3.28 1.35
N SER A 444 11.39 -3.71 2.62
CA SER A 444 11.02 -5.05 3.04
C SER A 444 9.55 -5.37 2.80
N ASN A 445 8.61 -4.52 3.25
CA ASN A 445 7.18 -4.84 3.20
C ASN A 445 6.57 -4.55 1.83
N ASN A 446 7.02 -3.51 1.13
CA ASN A 446 6.40 -3.07 -0.11
C ASN A 446 7.01 -3.72 -1.36
N ILE A 447 8.22 -4.28 -1.28
CA ILE A 447 8.92 -4.86 -2.43
C ILE A 447 9.41 -6.29 -2.12
N LEU A 448 10.30 -6.46 -1.15
CA LEU A 448 10.95 -7.77 -0.95
C LEU A 448 9.97 -8.88 -0.57
N THR A 449 9.16 -8.65 0.46
CA THR A 449 8.21 -9.64 0.98
C THR A 449 7.17 -10.06 -0.06
N PRO A 450 6.44 -9.15 -0.74
CA PRO A 450 5.45 -9.57 -1.73
C PRO A 450 6.08 -10.29 -2.92
N LEU A 451 7.26 -9.90 -3.39
CA LEU A 451 7.94 -10.61 -4.48
C LEU A 451 8.36 -12.02 -4.05
N ASN A 452 9.00 -12.17 -2.87
CA ASN A 452 9.40 -13.47 -2.35
C ASN A 452 8.21 -14.41 -2.13
N ILE A 453 7.09 -13.89 -1.64
CA ILE A 453 5.87 -14.69 -1.46
C ILE A 453 5.29 -15.12 -2.81
N LEU A 454 5.25 -14.23 -3.80
CA LEU A 454 4.79 -14.60 -5.14
C LEU A 454 5.65 -15.70 -5.76
N GLU A 455 6.98 -15.64 -5.64
CA GLU A 455 7.86 -16.71 -6.09
C GLU A 455 7.55 -18.04 -5.38
N LYS A 456 7.31 -18.02 -4.06
CA LYS A 456 6.90 -19.21 -3.30
C LYS A 456 5.49 -19.73 -3.65
N MET A 457 4.66 -18.90 -4.28
CA MET A 457 3.38 -19.28 -4.85
C MET A 457 3.51 -19.74 -6.31
N ASP A 458 4.75 -19.98 -6.78
CA ASP A 458 5.09 -20.34 -8.16
C ASP A 458 4.66 -19.30 -9.21
N VAL A 459 4.61 -18.02 -8.81
CA VAL A 459 4.31 -16.90 -9.71
C VAL A 459 5.60 -16.31 -10.28
N ASN A 460 5.73 -16.31 -11.61
CA ASN A 460 6.81 -15.60 -12.29
C ASN A 460 6.62 -14.08 -12.18
N ILE A 461 7.41 -13.45 -11.30
CA ILE A 461 7.31 -12.02 -10.97
C ILE A 461 7.67 -11.07 -12.14
N PHE A 462 8.33 -11.58 -13.19
CA PHE A 462 8.68 -10.80 -14.38
C PHE A 462 7.51 -10.80 -15.36
N GLU A 463 7.04 -11.98 -15.77
CA GLU A 463 5.94 -12.15 -16.74
C GLU A 463 4.60 -11.61 -16.21
N HIS A 464 4.37 -11.73 -14.90
CA HIS A 464 3.16 -11.26 -14.25
C HIS A 464 3.26 -9.82 -13.71
N SER A 465 4.21 -9.00 -14.17
CA SER A 465 4.33 -7.59 -13.75
C SER A 465 3.06 -6.75 -13.99
N HIS A 466 2.21 -7.13 -14.95
CA HIS A 466 0.91 -6.48 -15.17
C HIS A 466 -0.13 -6.74 -14.06
N ARG A 467 0.07 -7.77 -13.23
CA ARG A 467 -0.74 -8.12 -12.04
C ARG A 467 0.00 -7.83 -10.74
N TYR A 468 1.33 -7.91 -10.76
CA TYR A 468 2.19 -7.85 -9.57
C TYR A 468 3.34 -6.87 -9.77
N ASP A 469 3.08 -5.63 -9.36
CA ASP A 469 4.03 -4.53 -9.42
C ASP A 469 3.97 -3.68 -8.15
N THR A 470 5.04 -2.94 -7.88
CA THR A 470 5.16 -2.11 -6.67
C THR A 470 4.03 -1.10 -6.56
N TRP A 471 3.57 -0.51 -7.67
CA TRP A 471 2.45 0.45 -7.63
C TRP A 471 1.12 -0.24 -7.27
N ILE A 472 0.94 -1.50 -7.65
CA ILE A 472 -0.23 -2.32 -7.30
C ILE A 472 -0.22 -2.59 -5.79
N PHE A 473 0.93 -3.01 -5.25
CA PHE A 473 1.10 -3.23 -3.82
C PHE A 473 0.86 -1.95 -3.02
N ASN A 474 1.41 -0.81 -3.47
CA ASN A 474 1.20 0.49 -2.82
C ASN A 474 -0.27 0.93 -2.88
N THR A 475 -0.97 0.65 -3.99
CA THR A 475 -2.41 0.91 -4.13
C THR A 475 -3.23 0.05 -3.15
N LEU A 476 -2.88 -1.24 -3.02
CA LEU A 476 -3.51 -2.15 -2.06
C LEU A 476 -3.25 -1.74 -0.62
N TYR A 477 -2.01 -1.41 -0.24
CA TYR A 477 -1.71 -0.87 1.08
C TYR A 477 -2.48 0.43 1.35
N GLY A 478 -2.58 1.31 0.35
CA GLY A 478 -3.39 2.52 0.42
C GLY A 478 -4.86 2.22 0.71
N LYS A 479 -5.44 1.17 0.15
CA LYS A 479 -6.83 0.77 0.45
C LYS A 479 -6.96 0.09 1.82
N ILE A 480 -6.14 -0.91 2.09
CA ILE A 480 -6.22 -1.76 3.28
C ILE A 480 -5.96 -0.97 4.56
N ARG A 481 -4.94 -0.10 4.60
CA ARG A 481 -4.57 0.66 5.81
C ARG A 481 -5.66 1.63 6.28
N GLY A 482 -6.51 2.10 5.36
CA GLY A 482 -7.62 3.01 5.68
C GLY A 482 -8.90 2.30 6.13
N THR A 483 -9.00 0.99 5.96
CA THR A 483 -10.30 0.28 6.00
C THR A 483 -10.29 -1.03 6.78
N ALA A 484 -9.12 -1.64 6.98
CA ALA A 484 -8.98 -2.86 7.76
C ALA A 484 -9.31 -2.61 9.24
N SER A 485 -10.07 -3.53 9.82
CA SER A 485 -10.25 -3.64 11.27
C SER A 485 -9.14 -4.51 11.85
N ALA A 486 -8.57 -4.10 12.98
CA ALA A 486 -7.56 -4.88 13.70
C ALA A 486 -7.95 -5.04 15.18
N LYS A 487 -7.58 -6.18 15.77
CA LYS A 487 -7.75 -6.46 17.20
C LYS A 487 -6.39 -6.72 17.83
N GLN A 488 -6.18 -6.11 18.99
CA GLN A 488 -5.01 -6.38 19.82
C GLN A 488 -5.21 -7.64 20.65
N GLY A 489 -4.13 -8.39 20.86
CA GLY A 489 -4.06 -9.45 21.85
C GLY A 489 -4.08 -8.92 23.27
N LEU A 490 -4.05 -9.82 24.26
CA LEU A 490 -3.99 -9.47 25.68
C LEU A 490 -2.70 -8.73 26.06
N ASP A 491 -1.66 -8.83 25.23
CA ASP A 491 -0.38 -8.14 25.36
C ASP A 491 -0.33 -6.76 24.69
N PHE A 492 -1.50 -6.26 24.24
CA PHE A 492 -1.67 -4.98 23.53
C PHE A 492 -0.96 -4.90 22.17
N LYS A 493 -0.47 -6.02 21.63
CA LYS A 493 0.12 -6.07 20.30
C LYS A 493 -0.95 -6.42 19.25
N PRO A 494 -0.86 -5.90 18.02
CA PRO A 494 -1.74 -6.32 16.93
C PRO A 494 -1.67 -7.83 16.70
N GLU A 495 -2.82 -8.51 16.72
CA GLU A 495 -2.88 -9.97 16.67
C GLU A 495 -3.62 -10.48 15.43
N ILE A 496 -4.80 -9.91 15.15
CA ILE A 496 -5.59 -10.25 13.97
C ILE A 496 -6.07 -8.99 13.26
N ALA A 497 -6.21 -9.07 11.94
CA ALA A 497 -6.84 -8.04 11.13
C ALA A 497 -7.71 -8.65 10.03
N ALA A 498 -8.68 -7.87 9.55
CA ALA A 498 -9.49 -8.23 8.39
C ALA A 498 -10.04 -6.99 7.70
N VAL A 499 -10.33 -7.13 6.40
CA VAL A 499 -11.08 -6.14 5.62
C VAL A 499 -12.51 -6.63 5.47
N HIS A 500 -13.49 -5.83 5.89
CA HIS A 500 -14.91 -6.13 5.78
C HIS A 500 -15.56 -5.09 4.83
N PRO A 501 -15.67 -5.38 3.53
CA PRO A 501 -16.01 -4.38 2.51
C PRO A 501 -17.34 -3.66 2.74
N MET A 502 -18.38 -4.35 3.22
CA MET A 502 -19.68 -3.73 3.45
C MET A 502 -19.72 -2.96 4.77
N TRP A 503 -19.10 -3.50 5.81
CA TRP A 503 -18.96 -2.85 7.10
C TRP A 503 -18.18 -1.53 7.01
N CYS A 504 -17.07 -1.48 6.25
CA CYS A 504 -16.24 -0.27 6.16
C CYS A 504 -16.87 0.87 5.35
N LEU A 505 -18.07 0.68 4.77
CA LEU A 505 -18.84 1.74 4.10
C LEU A 505 -19.66 2.60 5.08
N THR A 506 -19.87 2.15 6.33
CA THR A 506 -20.57 2.98 7.33
C THR A 506 -19.69 4.12 7.79
N ASN A 507 -20.14 5.35 7.65
CA ASN A 507 -19.33 6.50 8.07
C ASN A 507 -19.19 6.60 9.60
N HIS A 508 -18.17 7.32 10.02
CA HIS A 508 -17.87 7.54 11.43
C HIS A 508 -18.72 8.64 12.06
N SER A 509 -19.19 8.40 13.28
CA SER A 509 -19.64 9.43 14.21
C SER A 509 -19.13 9.13 15.62
N CYS A 510 -18.77 10.16 16.38
CA CYS A 510 -18.54 10.01 17.83
C CYS A 510 -19.86 9.89 18.62
N ASP A 511 -20.98 10.04 17.93
CA ASP A 511 -22.33 9.71 18.36
C ASP A 511 -22.95 8.68 17.37
N PRO A 512 -22.51 7.41 17.42
CA PRO A 512 -22.98 6.38 16.50
C PRO A 512 -24.37 5.86 16.88
N ASN A 513 -25.15 5.45 15.88
CA ASN A 513 -26.45 4.79 16.07
C ASN A 513 -26.34 3.25 16.08
N VAL A 514 -25.14 2.71 15.82
CA VAL A 514 -24.82 1.29 15.97
C VAL A 514 -23.67 1.03 16.95
N SER A 515 -23.56 -0.24 17.36
CA SER A 515 -22.38 -0.84 17.97
C SER A 515 -21.96 -2.05 17.14
N TRP A 516 -20.70 -2.45 17.23
CA TRP A 516 -20.20 -3.63 16.53
C TRP A 516 -19.37 -4.53 17.43
N GLU A 517 -19.32 -5.81 17.04
CA GLU A 517 -18.41 -6.82 17.58
C GLU A 517 -17.86 -7.64 16.42
N TRP A 518 -16.65 -8.17 16.61
CA TRP A 518 -16.00 -9.04 15.64
C TRP A 518 -15.53 -10.34 16.31
N GLN A 519 -16.14 -11.45 15.90
CA GLN A 519 -15.75 -12.83 16.23
C GLN A 519 -16.14 -13.75 15.07
N GLY A 520 -15.20 -14.06 14.15
CA GLY A 520 -15.48 -14.83 12.93
C GLY A 520 -16.24 -14.06 11.84
N SER A 521 -17.25 -13.30 12.25
CA SER A 521 -17.96 -12.34 11.40
C SER A 521 -18.10 -11.03 12.15
N ILE A 522 -18.04 -9.92 11.43
CA ILE A 522 -18.36 -8.61 11.98
C ILE A 522 -19.87 -8.41 11.99
N LYS A 523 -20.40 -7.85 13.08
CA LYS A 523 -21.84 -7.64 13.26
C LYS A 523 -22.13 -6.22 13.67
N PHE A 524 -23.22 -5.65 13.15
CA PHE A 524 -23.80 -4.42 13.69
C PHE A 524 -25.07 -4.71 14.47
N TRP A 525 -25.19 -4.06 15.62
CA TRP A 525 -26.45 -3.93 16.35
C TRP A 525 -26.83 -2.46 16.49
N THR A 526 -28.10 -2.14 16.26
CA THR A 526 -28.64 -0.82 16.60
C THR A 526 -28.53 -0.62 18.11
N ARG A 527 -28.12 0.57 18.54
CA ARG A 527 -27.93 0.80 19.97
C ARG A 527 -29.28 0.80 20.69
N GLU A 528 -29.35 0.11 21.81
CA GLU A 528 -30.47 0.26 22.77
C GLU A 528 -30.38 1.57 23.54
N LYS A 529 -29.17 2.08 23.71
CA LYS A 529 -28.86 3.34 24.41
C LYS A 529 -27.93 4.18 23.57
N LEU A 530 -28.39 5.39 23.28
CA LEU A 530 -27.59 6.42 22.65
C LEU A 530 -26.43 6.84 23.58
N VAL A 531 -25.36 7.39 23.01
CA VAL A 531 -24.20 7.89 23.77
C VAL A 531 -24.60 9.08 24.64
N ASP A 532 -24.30 9.07 25.93
CA ASP A 532 -24.63 10.22 26.77
C ASP A 532 -23.64 11.39 26.56
N TRP A 533 -24.13 12.56 26.17
CA TRP A 533 -23.36 13.80 26.08
C TRP A 533 -24.29 15.03 26.17
N LYS A 534 -23.83 16.10 26.82
CA LYS A 534 -24.68 17.23 27.27
C LYS A 534 -25.39 17.99 26.14
N GLY A 535 -24.79 18.07 24.96
CA GLY A 535 -25.34 18.81 23.82
C GLY A 535 -26.26 18.00 22.91
N ARG A 536 -26.59 16.76 23.27
CA ARG A 536 -27.47 15.88 22.48
C ARG A 536 -28.89 16.46 22.38
N ASP A 537 -29.52 16.33 21.21
CA ASP A 537 -30.95 16.59 21.06
C ASP A 537 -31.77 15.57 21.89
N PRO A 538 -32.53 16.02 22.91
CA PRO A 538 -33.31 15.13 23.78
C PRO A 538 -34.47 14.41 23.06
N LYS A 539 -34.81 14.80 21.84
CA LYS A 539 -35.87 14.15 21.06
C LYS A 539 -35.40 12.88 20.35
N LEU A 540 -34.09 12.74 20.11
CA LEU A 540 -33.55 11.58 19.43
C LEU A 540 -33.76 10.33 20.28
N GLN A 541 -34.28 9.28 19.65
CA GLN A 541 -34.52 7.98 20.27
C GLN A 541 -33.56 6.95 19.68
N PRO A 542 -33.25 5.87 20.42
CA PRO A 542 -32.53 4.74 19.84
C PRO A 542 -33.32 4.08 18.70
N GLY A 543 -32.62 3.34 17.83
CA GLY A 543 -33.16 2.84 16.57
C GLY A 543 -32.67 3.64 15.36
N ILE A 544 -33.11 3.25 14.17
CA ILE A 544 -32.76 3.93 12.90
C ILE A 544 -34.02 4.00 12.05
N LEU A 545 -34.40 5.19 11.60
CA LEU A 545 -35.58 5.37 10.74
C LEU A 545 -35.25 5.08 9.28
N GLU A 546 -36.27 4.78 8.48
CA GLU A 546 -36.14 4.66 7.03
C GLU A 546 -35.45 5.89 6.43
N GLY A 547 -34.41 5.65 5.63
CA GLY A 547 -33.64 6.70 4.98
C GLY A 547 -32.57 7.38 5.85
N GLU A 548 -32.46 7.05 7.14
CA GLU A 548 -31.36 7.52 7.98
C GLU A 548 -30.05 6.78 7.68
N GLU A 549 -28.94 7.49 7.82
CA GLU A 549 -27.59 6.93 7.66
C GLU A 549 -27.18 6.13 8.90
N VAL A 550 -26.51 5.00 8.69
CA VAL A 550 -25.90 4.16 9.71
C VAL A 550 -24.51 4.72 10.01
N PHE A 551 -24.33 5.19 11.24
CA PHE A 551 -23.06 5.72 11.73
C PHE A 551 -22.41 4.76 12.72
N SER A 552 -21.21 4.29 12.36
CA SER A 552 -20.34 3.48 13.21
C SER A 552 -19.30 4.36 13.92
N HIS A 553 -18.39 3.76 14.68
CA HIS A 553 -17.28 4.44 15.34
C HIS A 553 -15.95 3.74 15.09
N TYR A 554 -14.90 4.54 14.86
CA TYR A 554 -13.54 4.08 14.48
C TYR A 554 -12.52 4.32 15.60
N CYS A 555 -12.97 4.93 16.69
CA CYS A 555 -12.18 5.19 17.89
C CYS A 555 -13.01 4.81 19.12
N ASP A 556 -12.37 4.83 20.27
CA ASP A 556 -13.08 4.72 21.54
C ASP A 556 -13.85 6.02 21.82
N ILE A 557 -15.17 5.96 21.64
CA ILE A 557 -16.08 7.10 21.82
C ILE A 557 -16.20 7.59 23.27
N ARG A 558 -15.61 6.88 24.24
CA ARG A 558 -15.56 7.29 25.65
C ARG A 558 -14.45 8.31 25.92
N LEU A 559 -13.46 8.39 25.04
CA LEU A 559 -12.33 9.32 25.18
C LEU A 559 -12.78 10.77 24.96
N PRO A 560 -12.05 11.77 25.48
CA PRO A 560 -12.26 13.19 25.18
C PRO A 560 -12.07 13.53 23.69
N VAL A 561 -12.68 14.62 23.21
CA VAL A 561 -12.67 15.02 21.78
C VAL A 561 -11.27 15.07 21.16
N LYS A 562 -10.28 15.58 21.89
CA LYS A 562 -8.90 15.69 21.42
C LYS A 562 -8.30 14.32 21.12
N GLU A 563 -8.41 13.39 22.07
CA GLU A 563 -7.89 12.02 21.94
C GLU A 563 -8.64 11.23 20.87
N ARG A 564 -9.97 11.40 20.77
CA ARG A 564 -10.76 10.76 19.70
C ARG A 564 -10.30 11.19 18.31
N ARG A 565 -10.04 12.49 18.11
CA ARG A 565 -9.53 13.02 16.84
C ARG A 565 -8.12 12.53 16.55
N GLU A 566 -7.22 12.57 17.54
CA GLU A 566 -5.86 12.05 17.41
C GLU A 566 -5.83 10.56 17.02
N TRP A 567 -6.74 9.75 17.54
CA TRP A 567 -6.86 8.34 17.15
C TRP A 567 -7.50 8.15 15.77
N ALA A 568 -8.59 8.86 15.49
CA ALA A 568 -9.38 8.64 14.27
C ALA A 568 -8.77 9.30 13.02
N VAL A 569 -7.88 10.30 13.17
CA VAL A 569 -7.34 11.10 12.05
C VAL A 569 -6.72 10.24 10.95
N GLY A 570 -6.03 9.15 11.30
CA GLY A 570 -5.40 8.25 10.33
C GLY A 570 -6.42 7.48 9.47
N ALA A 571 -7.51 7.00 10.09
CA ALA A 571 -8.57 6.27 9.40
C ALA A 571 -9.52 7.21 8.63
N LEU A 572 -9.76 8.41 9.16
CA LEU A 572 -10.66 9.40 8.56
C LEU A 572 -10.00 10.27 7.49
N GLY A 573 -8.68 10.47 7.57
CA GLY A 573 -7.94 11.42 6.73
C GLY A 573 -7.97 12.88 7.25
N GLY A 574 -8.53 13.12 8.44
CA GLY A 574 -8.63 14.44 9.08
C GLY A 574 -9.42 14.41 10.41
N ASP A 575 -9.58 15.58 11.05
CA ASP A 575 -10.28 15.71 12.32
C ASP A 575 -11.80 15.48 12.16
N CYS A 576 -12.40 14.66 13.03
CA CYS A 576 -13.83 14.40 13.02
C CYS A 576 -14.67 15.68 13.25
N MET A 577 -15.62 15.92 12.34
CA MET A 577 -16.52 17.07 12.31
C MET A 577 -17.97 16.71 12.67
N CYS A 578 -18.22 15.61 13.38
CA CYS A 578 -19.57 15.26 13.82
C CYS A 578 -20.09 16.27 14.86
N THR A 579 -21.42 16.35 15.02
CA THR A 579 -22.09 17.30 15.92
C THR A 579 -21.54 17.25 17.35
N ARG A 580 -21.27 16.04 17.87
CA ARG A 580 -20.69 15.86 19.20
C ARG A 580 -19.29 16.47 19.31
N CYS A 581 -18.41 16.23 18.35
CA CYS A 581 -17.04 16.76 18.38
C CYS A 581 -17.02 18.29 18.29
N ILE A 582 -17.83 18.86 17.40
CA ILE A 582 -17.95 20.33 17.26
C ILE A 582 -18.44 20.94 18.57
N TRP A 583 -19.43 20.31 19.21
CA TRP A 583 -19.99 20.80 20.47
C TRP A 583 -18.98 20.70 21.62
N GLU A 584 -18.31 19.54 21.80
CA GLU A 584 -17.35 19.33 22.89
C GLU A 584 -16.11 20.24 22.77
N GLU A 585 -15.66 20.53 21.56
CA GLU A 585 -14.59 21.50 21.32
C GLU A 585 -15.01 22.92 21.73
N ALA A 586 -16.19 23.36 21.27
CA ALA A 586 -16.71 24.68 21.63
C ALA A 586 -17.01 24.83 23.13
N ASP A 587 -17.43 23.76 23.81
CA ASP A 587 -17.66 23.75 25.26
C ASP A 587 -16.33 23.81 26.04
N GLY A 588 -15.33 23.02 25.62
CA GLY A 588 -13.99 23.04 26.23
C GLY A 588 -13.28 24.40 26.11
N ASP A 589 -13.48 25.12 25.01
CA ASP A 589 -12.93 26.47 24.84
C ASP A 589 -13.64 27.51 25.73
N ARG A 590 -14.95 27.35 25.98
CA ARG A 590 -15.69 28.21 26.93
C ARG A 590 -15.23 28.01 28.37
N GLU A 591 -14.96 26.77 28.78
CA GLU A 591 -14.46 26.49 30.12
C GLU A 591 -13.05 27.08 30.35
N LYS A 592 -12.18 27.07 29.32
CA LYS A 592 -10.85 27.70 29.40
C LYS A 592 -10.91 29.23 29.40
N GLY A 593 -11.78 29.84 28.59
CA GLY A 593 -11.95 31.30 28.55
C GLY A 593 -12.63 31.91 29.77
N VAL A 594 -13.18 31.08 30.68
CA VAL A 594 -13.73 31.50 31.99
C VAL A 594 -12.71 31.27 33.11
N ALA A 595 -11.64 30.52 32.86
CA ALA A 595 -10.57 30.21 33.82
C ALA A 595 -9.34 31.14 33.70
N GLU A 596 -9.27 31.97 32.66
CA GLU A 596 -8.38 33.13 32.52
C GLU A 596 -9.09 34.41 32.98
#